data_AF-A0A7Y3HN00-F1
#
_entry.id   AF-A0A7Y3HN00-F1
#
_cell.length_a   1.000
_cell.length_b   1.000
_cell.length_c   1.000
_cell.angle_alpha   90.00
_cell.angle_beta   90.00
_cell.angle_gamma   90.00
#
_symmetry.space_group_name_H-M   'P 1'
#
loop_
_entity.id
_entity.type
_entity.pdbx_description
1 polymer ?
#
loop_
_entity_poly.entity_id
_entity_poly.type
_entity_poly.pdbx_seq_one_letter_code
_entity_poly.pdbx_strand_id
1 'polypeptide(L)'
;MEKKCIAFLFVLMFGFLFKPNQAKAQLETIPTGSYIIDMGIVPQTIGNGLKPYGLAYHLVRFENVPIKWSINPNKVKDGTDFIYNGYEFKGGPFIIPANFRNTKIDSIISAWNTLGVVGVTTTSDINVPVYRTLTFFPTWTLDDGSGGKVIPYFGNSGIPADAYKFNETQLLNCCDDVFILPHSDPTWGTHSNLFYWNAAIADGGCEGWIWSACHGVSVLEAIVGPGGEKMNFLSNDPGTVDFGDHDGGTMPYSYDHPTEPFMQFMDILDGATENGSEQIYLPITTWRPSTKIGVYDPDHPDVPSLSQGPAAKVAFGHAFGDVNRGQVMFEGGHSHDNGAESELVAAQRVFFNFCFLAPAKSTPEITSHNIPLVVQSGEVLNLTATATAASTAGVTYEWFDVCGGSFNNAYIQSPIYTAPIVTEATPCGITVRATDECGRVGFLSQEVTVVPAPEPPVANADNDTTPPYLPVDVDVLDNDTDINLDPLTVTGFVGSPTIPGEGTFSINPDGTVRFTPDPTFTGTSSIDYIVCDTTSRCDTGTVSILVAYPDSDGDGITDDVDVDDDNDGILDTDYYGGTDPSADDDND
;
A
#
# COMPACT_ATOMS: atom_id res chain seq x y z
N MET A 1 49.56 21.58 -17.40
CA MET A 1 48.43 22.54 -17.38
C MET A 1 47.19 21.79 -17.81
N GLU A 2 46.55 21.16 -16.83
CA GLU A 2 45.39 20.29 -17.00
C GLU A 2 44.13 21.11 -17.22
N LYS A 3 43.32 20.70 -18.20
CA LYS A 3 41.99 21.23 -18.43
C LYS A 3 41.02 20.47 -17.52
N LYS A 4 40.45 21.18 -16.56
CA LYS A 4 39.37 20.73 -15.67
C LYS A 4 38.17 20.25 -16.50
N CYS A 5 37.76 19.00 -16.29
CA CYS A 5 36.49 18.45 -16.73
C CYS A 5 35.48 18.68 -15.59
N ILE A 6 34.49 19.54 -15.80
CA ILE A 6 33.35 19.71 -14.89
C ILE A 6 32.25 18.79 -15.43
N ALA A 7 31.98 17.69 -14.72
CA ALA A 7 30.85 16.82 -14.99
C ALA A 7 29.59 17.45 -14.37
N PHE A 8 28.67 17.90 -15.23
CA PHE A 8 27.31 18.26 -14.82
C PHE A 8 26.52 16.97 -14.60
N LEU A 9 26.18 16.68 -13.35
CA LEU A 9 25.25 15.61 -12.98
C LEU A 9 23.83 16.08 -13.32
N PHE A 10 23.25 15.55 -14.40
CA PHE A 10 21.83 15.75 -14.70
C PHE A 10 21.00 14.88 -13.74
N VAL A 11 20.43 15.50 -12.71
CA VAL A 11 19.36 14.89 -11.91
C VAL A 11 18.10 14.91 -12.77
N LEU A 12 17.74 13.76 -13.33
CA LEU A 12 16.45 13.54 -14.00
C LEU A 12 15.35 13.55 -12.94
N MET A 13 14.76 14.72 -12.71
CA MET A 13 13.50 14.85 -11.99
C MET A 13 12.39 14.25 -12.87
N PHE A 14 12.00 13.00 -12.62
CA PHE A 14 10.79 12.42 -13.19
C PHE A 14 9.57 13.12 -12.57
N GLY A 15 9.16 14.23 -13.16
CA GLY A 15 7.83 14.79 -12.93
C GLY A 15 6.81 13.87 -13.58
N PHE A 16 6.16 13.01 -12.79
CA PHE A 16 4.97 12.29 -13.22
C PHE A 16 3.84 13.30 -13.46
N LEU A 17 3.67 13.71 -14.71
CA LEU A 17 2.42 14.29 -15.19
C LEU A 17 1.38 13.16 -15.22
N PHE A 18 0.63 13.01 -14.13
CA PHE A 18 -0.60 12.22 -14.14
C PHE A 18 -1.63 12.93 -15.02
N LYS A 19 -1.76 12.46 -16.26
CA LYS A 19 -3.02 12.54 -16.99
C LYS A 19 -3.73 11.20 -16.80
N PRO A 20 -5.04 11.16 -16.49
CA PRO A 20 -5.78 9.91 -16.42
C PRO A 20 -5.93 9.37 -17.84
N ASN A 21 -4.96 8.55 -18.27
CA ASN A 21 -5.14 7.71 -19.45
C ASN A 21 -6.08 6.56 -19.06
N GLN A 22 -7.04 6.29 -19.93
CA GLN A 22 -8.10 5.30 -19.77
C GLN A 22 -7.66 3.99 -19.11
N ALA A 23 -8.26 3.74 -17.94
CA ALA A 23 -8.62 2.46 -17.32
C ALA A 23 -8.03 1.18 -17.95
N LYS A 24 -6.75 0.91 -17.70
CA LYS A 24 -6.21 -0.45 -17.77
C LYS A 24 -5.51 -0.76 -16.45
N ALA A 25 -5.73 -1.97 -15.94
CA ALA A 25 -5.06 -2.42 -14.74
C ALA A 25 -3.54 -2.34 -14.91
N GLN A 26 -2.85 -1.83 -13.89
CA GLN A 26 -1.41 -1.73 -13.84
C GLN A 26 -0.85 -2.93 -13.09
N LEU A 27 0.21 -3.54 -13.60
CA LEU A 27 0.91 -4.58 -12.87
C LEU A 27 1.68 -3.94 -11.72
N GLU A 28 1.36 -4.32 -10.49
CA GLU A 28 2.04 -3.87 -9.28
C GLU A 28 2.61 -5.07 -8.51
N THR A 29 3.80 -4.90 -7.94
CA THR A 29 4.36 -5.86 -6.99
C THR A 29 3.73 -5.62 -5.63
N ILE A 30 3.01 -6.61 -5.12
CA ILE A 30 2.44 -6.62 -3.77
C ILE A 30 3.42 -7.36 -2.86
N PRO A 31 3.90 -6.72 -1.76
CA PRO A 31 4.88 -7.33 -0.88
C PRO A 31 4.31 -8.51 -0.09
N THR A 32 5.20 -9.40 0.33
CA THR A 32 4.92 -10.44 1.35
C THR A 32 4.29 -9.85 2.62
N GLY A 33 3.39 -10.59 3.27
CA GLY A 33 2.62 -10.14 4.43
C GLY A 33 1.31 -9.40 4.09
N SER A 34 1.03 -9.16 2.80
CA SER A 34 -0.22 -8.54 2.35
C SER A 34 -1.37 -9.55 2.46
N TYR A 35 -2.61 -9.08 2.60
CA TYR A 35 -3.78 -9.96 2.71
C TYR A 35 -4.70 -9.82 1.52
N ILE A 36 -4.85 -10.92 0.78
CA ILE A 36 -5.72 -11.02 -0.38
C ILE A 36 -7.08 -11.51 0.10
N ILE A 37 -8.14 -10.71 -0.12
CA ILE A 37 -9.53 -11.09 0.14
C ILE A 37 -10.05 -11.82 -1.11
N ASP A 38 -10.52 -13.04 -0.92
CA ASP A 38 -11.00 -13.89 -2.00
C ASP A 38 -12.47 -13.57 -2.32
N MET A 39 -12.66 -12.91 -3.46
CA MET A 39 -13.98 -12.53 -3.99
C MET A 39 -14.59 -13.59 -4.92
N GLY A 40 -13.86 -14.70 -5.17
CA GLY A 40 -14.15 -15.71 -6.17
C GLY A 40 -14.85 -16.97 -5.65
N ILE A 41 -15.11 -17.05 -4.34
CA ILE A 41 -15.63 -18.27 -3.70
C ILE A 41 -17.05 -18.56 -4.15
N VAL A 42 -17.30 -19.78 -4.64
CA VAL A 42 -18.63 -20.26 -5.03
C VAL A 42 -19.06 -21.45 -4.16
N PRO A 43 -20.35 -21.55 -3.76
CA PRO A 43 -21.42 -20.58 -4.03
C PRO A 43 -21.20 -19.25 -3.28
N GLN A 44 -21.66 -18.16 -3.90
CA GLN A 44 -21.63 -16.85 -3.28
C GLN A 44 -22.63 -16.78 -2.13
N THR A 45 -22.23 -16.15 -1.04
CA THR A 45 -23.03 -15.92 0.16
C THR A 45 -22.87 -14.47 0.60
N ILE A 46 -23.71 -13.99 1.51
CA ILE A 46 -23.51 -12.68 2.15
C ILE A 46 -22.09 -12.58 2.74
N GLY A 47 -21.61 -13.64 3.39
CA GLY A 47 -20.30 -13.66 4.06
C GLY A 47 -19.13 -13.52 3.08
N ASN A 48 -19.06 -14.35 2.04
CA ASN A 48 -17.91 -14.35 1.12
C ASN A 48 -18.06 -13.32 -0.02
N GLY A 49 -19.28 -12.89 -0.35
CA GLY A 49 -19.55 -12.04 -1.51
C GLY A 49 -19.84 -10.58 -1.17
N LEU A 50 -20.42 -10.29 0.01
CA LEU A 50 -20.85 -8.92 0.39
C LEU A 50 -20.07 -8.34 1.56
N LYS A 51 -19.75 -9.13 2.61
CA LYS A 51 -18.92 -8.65 3.73
C LYS A 51 -17.53 -8.13 3.32
N PRO A 52 -16.88 -8.59 2.23
CA PRO A 52 -15.65 -7.97 1.74
C PRO A 52 -15.79 -6.47 1.43
N TYR A 53 -16.93 -6.03 0.89
CA TYR A 53 -17.17 -4.61 0.64
C TYR A 53 -17.25 -3.82 1.96
N GLY A 54 -17.89 -4.37 2.99
CA GLY A 54 -17.92 -3.75 4.32
C GLY A 54 -16.53 -3.67 4.97
N LEU A 55 -15.71 -4.72 4.84
CA LEU A 55 -14.32 -4.69 5.32
C LEU A 55 -13.52 -3.60 4.59
N ALA A 56 -13.60 -3.54 3.26
CA ALA A 56 -12.93 -2.52 2.47
C ALA A 56 -13.43 -1.11 2.84
N TYR A 57 -14.74 -0.92 3.02
CA TYR A 57 -15.33 0.32 3.51
C TYR A 57 -14.75 0.73 4.86
N HIS A 58 -14.74 -0.18 5.82
CA HIS A 58 -14.24 0.07 7.16
C HIS A 58 -12.77 0.51 7.15
N LEU A 59 -11.93 -0.24 6.44
CA LEU A 59 -10.49 -0.01 6.39
C LEU A 59 -10.12 1.33 5.75
N VAL A 60 -10.76 1.69 4.64
CA VAL A 60 -10.51 2.99 3.99
C VAL A 60 -11.08 4.13 4.83
N ARG A 61 -12.32 4.01 5.33
CA ARG A 61 -13.04 5.12 5.96
C ARG A 61 -12.56 5.44 7.37
N PHE A 62 -12.28 4.41 8.17
CA PHE A 62 -11.99 4.56 9.60
C PHE A 62 -10.52 4.31 9.95
N GLU A 63 -9.81 3.54 9.12
CA GLU A 63 -8.42 3.14 9.38
C GLU A 63 -7.42 3.79 8.43
N ASN A 64 -7.88 4.52 7.40
CA ASN A 64 -7.06 5.12 6.36
C ASN A 64 -6.09 4.12 5.69
N VAL A 65 -6.56 2.88 5.52
CA VAL A 65 -5.80 1.82 4.85
C VAL A 65 -6.21 1.79 3.37
N PRO A 66 -5.29 2.02 2.42
CA PRO A 66 -5.60 1.94 1.01
C PRO A 66 -5.81 0.47 0.60
N ILE A 67 -6.85 0.22 -0.19
CA ILE A 67 -7.21 -1.14 -0.64
C ILE A 67 -6.94 -1.26 -2.15
N LYS A 68 -6.10 -2.20 -2.55
CA LYS A 68 -5.90 -2.49 -3.98
C LYS A 68 -7.07 -3.34 -4.47
N TRP A 69 -7.67 -2.95 -5.58
CA TRP A 69 -8.70 -3.72 -6.27
C TRP A 69 -8.14 -4.25 -7.58
N SER A 70 -8.02 -5.56 -7.70
CA SER A 70 -7.39 -6.22 -8.84
C SER A 70 -8.42 -6.75 -9.83
N ILE A 71 -8.24 -6.44 -11.11
CA ILE A 71 -9.07 -6.98 -12.21
C ILE A 71 -8.15 -7.29 -13.38
N ASN A 72 -8.16 -8.53 -13.84
CA ASN A 72 -7.40 -8.91 -15.04
C ASN A 72 -8.05 -8.32 -16.30
N PRO A 73 -7.33 -7.49 -17.07
CA PRO A 73 -7.89 -6.81 -18.25
C PRO A 73 -8.13 -7.74 -19.45
N ASN A 74 -7.81 -9.04 -19.32
CA ASN A 74 -7.96 -10.03 -20.40
C ASN A 74 -8.83 -11.24 -19.98
N LYS A 75 -9.49 -11.19 -18.82
CA LYS A 75 -10.27 -12.34 -18.36
C LYS A 75 -11.61 -12.47 -19.09
N VAL A 76 -12.14 -13.69 -19.06
CA VAL A 76 -13.54 -13.99 -19.39
C VAL A 76 -14.42 -13.91 -18.13
N LYS A 77 -15.74 -14.01 -18.28
CA LYS A 77 -16.68 -14.07 -17.14
C LYS A 77 -16.26 -15.20 -16.19
N ASP A 78 -16.19 -14.89 -14.90
CA ASP A 78 -15.71 -15.80 -13.83
C ASP A 78 -14.29 -16.34 -14.00
N GLY A 79 -13.51 -15.75 -14.92
CA GLY A 79 -12.11 -16.06 -15.14
C GLY A 79 -11.20 -15.50 -14.05
N THR A 80 -9.97 -16.01 -14.05
CA THR A 80 -8.92 -15.69 -13.09
C THR A 80 -8.41 -14.26 -13.23
N ASP A 81 -8.34 -13.54 -12.10
CA ASP A 81 -7.71 -12.23 -11.98
C ASP A 81 -6.19 -12.35 -11.81
N PHE A 82 -5.74 -13.24 -10.92
CA PHE A 82 -4.33 -13.61 -10.78
C PHE A 82 -4.20 -14.94 -10.02
N ILE A 83 -2.99 -15.51 -10.02
CA ILE A 83 -2.68 -16.78 -9.35
C ILE A 83 -1.66 -16.53 -8.25
N TYR A 84 -1.91 -17.06 -7.06
CA TYR A 84 -0.96 -17.05 -5.95
C TYR A 84 -0.83 -18.44 -5.35
N ASN A 85 0.39 -18.97 -5.24
CA ASN A 85 0.68 -20.31 -4.70
C ASN A 85 -0.21 -21.42 -5.30
N GLY A 86 -0.52 -21.32 -6.60
CA GLY A 86 -1.35 -22.29 -7.33
C GLY A 86 -2.86 -22.12 -7.14
N TYR A 87 -3.31 -21.14 -6.35
CA TYR A 87 -4.72 -20.79 -6.19
C TYR A 87 -5.12 -19.65 -7.13
N GLU A 88 -6.27 -19.78 -7.78
CA GLU A 88 -6.83 -18.77 -8.68
C GLU A 88 -7.74 -17.80 -7.94
N PHE A 89 -7.36 -16.53 -7.88
CA PHE A 89 -8.23 -15.48 -7.35
C PHE A 89 -9.11 -14.91 -8.47
N LYS A 90 -10.41 -14.75 -8.19
CA LYS A 90 -11.46 -14.39 -9.16
C LYS A 90 -12.38 -13.31 -8.58
N GLY A 91 -13.28 -12.79 -9.41
CA GLY A 91 -14.34 -11.89 -8.98
C GLY A 91 -13.86 -10.51 -8.52
N GLY A 92 -12.70 -10.05 -8.97
CA GLY A 92 -12.16 -8.75 -8.60
C GLY A 92 -11.66 -8.66 -7.15
N PRO A 93 -10.60 -9.41 -6.76
CA PRO A 93 -10.09 -9.46 -5.39
C PRO A 93 -9.67 -8.09 -4.83
N PHE A 94 -9.90 -7.90 -3.53
CA PHE A 94 -9.33 -6.79 -2.76
C PHE A 94 -8.04 -7.24 -2.06
N ILE A 95 -7.06 -6.35 -1.95
CA ILE A 95 -5.79 -6.65 -1.29
C ILE A 95 -5.46 -5.53 -0.29
N ILE A 96 -5.18 -5.94 0.94
CA ILE A 96 -4.72 -5.10 2.04
C ILE A 96 -3.18 -5.14 2.06
N PRO A 97 -2.47 -4.05 1.77
CA PRO A 97 -1.02 -4.04 1.71
C PRO A 97 -0.34 -4.32 3.07
N ALA A 98 0.76 -5.08 3.06
CA ALA A 98 1.47 -5.57 4.25
C ALA A 98 1.92 -4.48 5.23
N ASN A 99 2.40 -3.37 4.68
CA ASN A 99 2.88 -2.19 5.38
C ASN A 99 1.79 -1.44 6.20
N PHE A 100 0.51 -1.72 5.95
CA PHE A 100 -0.59 -1.22 6.78
C PHE A 100 -1.14 -2.29 7.74
N ARG A 101 -0.63 -3.52 7.68
CA ARG A 101 -1.00 -4.59 8.61
C ARG A 101 -0.27 -4.38 9.93
N ASN A 102 -1.03 -4.39 11.01
CA ASN A 102 -0.56 -4.34 12.39
C ASN A 102 -1.59 -5.06 13.28
N THR A 103 -1.32 -5.21 14.58
CA THR A 103 -2.21 -5.95 15.49
C THR A 103 -3.67 -5.47 15.45
N LYS A 104 -3.91 -4.16 15.27
CA LYS A 104 -5.27 -3.59 15.16
C LYS A 104 -5.94 -4.03 13.85
N ILE A 105 -5.27 -3.83 12.72
CA ILE A 105 -5.80 -4.19 11.40
C ILE A 105 -6.01 -5.70 11.29
N ASP A 106 -5.10 -6.49 11.83
CA ASP A 106 -5.18 -7.96 11.88
C ASP A 106 -6.36 -8.44 12.72
N SER A 107 -6.64 -7.75 13.83
CA SER A 107 -7.82 -8.01 14.66
C SER A 107 -9.12 -7.66 13.94
N ILE A 108 -9.15 -6.55 13.19
CA ILE A 108 -10.30 -6.18 12.34
C ILE A 108 -10.52 -7.27 11.29
N ILE A 109 -9.49 -7.66 10.55
CA ILE A 109 -9.59 -8.72 9.53
C ILE A 109 -10.08 -10.03 10.15
N SER A 110 -9.56 -10.41 11.30
CA SER A 110 -10.01 -11.59 12.04
C SER A 110 -11.48 -11.50 12.42
N ALA A 111 -11.97 -10.34 12.87
CA ALA A 111 -13.38 -10.13 13.16
C ALA A 111 -14.25 -10.27 11.91
N TRP A 112 -13.84 -9.69 10.79
CA TRP A 112 -14.56 -9.83 9.51
C TRP A 112 -14.51 -11.26 8.95
N ASN A 113 -13.45 -12.01 9.22
CA ASN A 113 -13.39 -13.44 8.89
C ASN A 113 -14.47 -14.24 9.65
N THR A 114 -14.79 -13.88 10.89
CA THR A 114 -15.93 -14.50 11.61
C THR A 114 -17.29 -14.19 10.99
N LEU A 115 -17.39 -13.12 10.19
CA LEU A 115 -18.58 -12.76 9.41
C LEU A 115 -18.62 -13.43 8.03
N GLY A 116 -17.62 -14.25 7.69
CA GLY A 116 -17.56 -15.02 6.46
C GLY A 116 -16.65 -14.44 5.37
N VAL A 117 -15.91 -13.36 5.64
CA VAL A 117 -14.83 -12.92 4.75
C VAL A 117 -13.76 -14.01 4.72
N VAL A 118 -13.25 -14.31 3.53
CA VAL A 118 -12.19 -15.30 3.34
C VAL A 118 -11.03 -14.64 2.63
N GLY A 119 -9.81 -14.98 3.03
CA GLY A 119 -8.60 -14.47 2.40
C GLY A 119 -7.35 -15.20 2.85
N VAL A 120 -6.21 -14.81 2.27
CA VAL A 120 -4.89 -15.39 2.54
C VAL A 120 -3.87 -14.29 2.74
N THR A 121 -2.97 -14.47 3.71
CA THR A 121 -1.77 -13.63 3.86
C THR A 121 -0.68 -14.16 2.94
N THR A 122 -0.07 -13.30 2.14
CA THR A 122 1.04 -13.65 1.27
C THR A 122 2.29 -13.98 2.09
N THR A 123 2.99 -15.04 1.70
CA THR A 123 4.29 -15.48 2.23
C THR A 123 5.45 -15.14 1.28
N SER A 124 5.16 -14.48 0.17
CA SER A 124 6.11 -14.03 -0.84
C SER A 124 5.50 -12.88 -1.63
N ASP A 125 6.34 -12.07 -2.26
CA ASP A 125 5.88 -11.03 -3.17
C ASP A 125 5.10 -11.63 -4.35
N ILE A 126 4.15 -10.86 -4.88
CA ILE A 126 3.32 -11.25 -6.03
C ILE A 126 3.05 -10.06 -6.95
N ASN A 127 3.12 -10.28 -8.27
CA ASN A 127 2.69 -9.28 -9.25
C ASN A 127 1.20 -9.45 -9.56
N VAL A 128 0.40 -8.41 -9.33
CA VAL A 128 -1.06 -8.44 -9.57
C VAL A 128 -1.50 -7.29 -10.49
N PRO A 129 -2.51 -7.50 -11.36
CA PRO A 129 -3.09 -6.44 -12.15
C PRO A 129 -4.02 -5.58 -11.28
N VAL A 130 -3.50 -4.50 -10.71
CA VAL A 130 -4.28 -3.53 -9.92
C VAL A 130 -5.08 -2.63 -10.86
N TYR A 131 -6.40 -2.74 -10.81
CA TYR A 131 -7.31 -1.86 -11.56
C TYR A 131 -7.39 -0.47 -10.90
N ARG A 132 -7.52 -0.44 -9.57
CA ARG A 132 -7.66 0.79 -8.79
C ARG A 132 -7.17 0.60 -7.36
N THR A 133 -6.63 1.65 -6.76
CA THR A 133 -6.46 1.73 -5.30
C THR A 133 -7.62 2.53 -4.72
N LEU A 134 -8.38 1.95 -3.80
CA LEU A 134 -9.46 2.61 -3.08
C LEU A 134 -8.87 3.39 -1.90
N THR A 135 -9.11 4.71 -1.90
CA THR A 135 -8.62 5.66 -0.88
C THR A 135 -9.72 6.61 -0.40
N PHE A 136 -10.93 6.45 -0.91
CA PHE A 136 -12.10 7.19 -0.48
C PHE A 136 -13.35 6.39 -0.83
N PHE A 137 -14.50 6.80 -0.27
CA PHE A 137 -15.82 6.38 -0.71
C PHE A 137 -16.71 7.60 -0.96
N PRO A 138 -17.60 7.54 -1.97
CA PRO A 138 -18.51 8.64 -2.28
C PRO A 138 -19.64 8.74 -1.27
N THR A 139 -20.28 9.89 -1.26
CA THR A 139 -21.53 10.10 -0.53
C THR A 139 -22.66 9.41 -1.30
N TRP A 140 -23.24 8.38 -0.69
CA TRP A 140 -24.41 7.69 -1.22
C TRP A 140 -25.68 8.39 -0.77
N THR A 141 -26.41 8.96 -1.73
CA THR A 141 -27.69 9.63 -1.50
C THR A 141 -28.80 8.76 -2.04
N LEU A 142 -29.66 8.31 -1.14
CA LEU A 142 -30.80 7.46 -1.42
C LEU A 142 -32.01 8.35 -1.68
N ASP A 143 -32.80 8.00 -2.68
CA ASP A 143 -34.08 8.65 -2.93
C ASP A 143 -34.99 8.58 -1.70
N ASP A 144 -35.53 9.72 -1.27
CA ASP A 144 -36.36 9.83 -0.05
C ASP A 144 -37.67 9.03 -0.13
N GLY A 145 -38.18 8.77 -1.35
CA GLY A 145 -39.38 7.96 -1.56
C GLY A 145 -39.10 6.45 -1.59
N SER A 146 -38.09 6.04 -2.35
CA SER A 146 -37.89 4.63 -2.74
C SER A 146 -36.57 4.02 -2.26
N GLY A 147 -35.58 4.84 -1.92
CA GLY A 147 -34.22 4.43 -1.57
C GLY A 147 -34.15 3.46 -0.39
N GLY A 148 -35.16 3.44 0.48
CA GLY A 148 -35.27 2.49 1.59
C GLY A 148 -35.16 1.02 1.17
N LYS A 149 -35.45 0.70 -0.10
CA LYS A 149 -35.35 -0.66 -0.65
C LYS A 149 -33.91 -1.19 -0.69
N VAL A 150 -32.89 -0.32 -0.82
CA VAL A 150 -31.48 -0.75 -0.88
C VAL A 150 -30.76 -0.72 0.47
N ILE A 151 -31.38 -0.19 1.54
CA ILE A 151 -30.80 -0.21 2.91
C ILE A 151 -30.21 -1.59 3.26
N PRO A 152 -30.89 -2.70 2.97
CA PRO A 152 -30.38 -3.99 3.42
C PRO A 152 -29.19 -4.50 2.60
N TYR A 153 -28.92 -3.93 1.42
CA TYR A 153 -27.66 -4.20 0.72
C TYR A 153 -26.50 -3.73 1.59
N PHE A 154 -26.59 -2.53 2.16
CA PHE A 154 -25.63 -2.00 3.13
C PHE A 154 -25.56 -2.85 4.41
N GLY A 155 -26.71 -3.29 4.93
CA GLY A 155 -26.75 -4.20 6.08
C GLY A 155 -26.06 -5.54 5.81
N ASN A 156 -26.31 -6.14 4.64
CA ASN A 156 -25.70 -7.40 4.21
C ASN A 156 -24.19 -7.25 4.04
N SER A 157 -23.70 -6.15 3.46
CA SER A 157 -22.25 -5.89 3.40
C SER A 157 -21.64 -5.49 4.75
N GLY A 158 -22.45 -5.04 5.71
CA GLY A 158 -21.97 -4.56 7.01
C GLY A 158 -21.52 -3.09 6.99
N ILE A 159 -21.90 -2.34 5.96
CA ILE A 159 -21.69 -0.90 5.88
C ILE A 159 -22.72 -0.20 6.80
N PRO A 160 -22.28 0.73 7.66
CA PRO A 160 -23.14 1.36 8.65
C PRO A 160 -24.13 2.36 8.04
N ALA A 161 -25.22 2.65 8.75
CA ALA A 161 -26.31 3.51 8.26
C ALA A 161 -25.93 5.00 8.15
N ASP A 162 -24.81 5.43 8.75
CA ASP A 162 -24.26 6.78 8.60
C ASP A 162 -23.40 6.93 7.33
N ALA A 163 -23.18 5.85 6.57
CA ALA A 163 -22.48 5.88 5.30
C ALA A 163 -23.32 6.47 4.16
N TYR A 164 -24.64 6.57 4.34
CA TYR A 164 -25.57 7.06 3.34
C TYR A 164 -26.58 8.03 3.96
N LYS A 165 -27.23 8.83 3.12
CA LYS A 165 -28.29 9.76 3.53
C LYS A 165 -29.47 9.70 2.59
N PHE A 166 -30.62 10.17 3.05
CA PHE A 166 -31.81 10.35 2.21
C PHE A 166 -31.90 11.79 1.75
N ASN A 167 -32.30 12.00 0.50
CA ASN A 167 -32.58 13.33 0.00
C ASN A 167 -33.59 13.29 -1.16
N GLU A 168 -34.32 14.39 -1.33
CA GLU A 168 -35.08 14.63 -2.55
C GLU A 168 -34.11 14.99 -3.69
N THR A 169 -34.40 14.52 -4.89
CA THR A 169 -33.65 14.85 -6.13
C THR A 169 -33.45 16.35 -6.32
N GLN A 170 -34.44 17.17 -5.98
CA GLN A 170 -34.37 18.64 -6.12
C GLN A 170 -33.34 19.30 -5.20
N LEU A 171 -32.92 18.61 -4.13
CA LEU A 171 -31.95 19.11 -3.14
C LEU A 171 -30.53 18.60 -3.40
N LEU A 172 -30.33 17.77 -4.42
CA LEU A 172 -29.02 17.29 -4.83
C LEU A 172 -28.12 18.46 -5.23
N ASN A 173 -26.90 18.44 -4.72
CA ASN A 173 -25.86 19.41 -5.02
C ASN A 173 -24.51 18.68 -5.18
N CYS A 174 -23.41 19.43 -5.32
CA CYS A 174 -22.10 18.83 -5.59
C CYS A 174 -21.41 18.20 -4.35
N CYS A 175 -22.08 18.17 -3.19
CA CYS A 175 -21.72 17.30 -2.07
C CYS A 175 -22.42 15.93 -2.13
N ASP A 176 -23.31 15.71 -3.10
CA ASP A 176 -23.89 14.41 -3.43
C ASP A 176 -23.10 13.82 -4.60
N ASP A 177 -22.63 12.58 -4.46
CA ASP A 177 -21.80 11.93 -5.47
C ASP A 177 -22.58 10.86 -6.26
N VAL A 178 -23.42 10.08 -5.56
CA VAL A 178 -24.23 9.00 -6.14
C VAL A 178 -25.67 9.14 -5.69
N PHE A 179 -26.61 9.09 -6.63
CA PHE A 179 -28.03 9.04 -6.36
C PHE A 179 -28.59 7.66 -6.70
N ILE A 180 -29.32 7.06 -5.73
CA ILE A 180 -29.81 5.69 -5.79
C ILE A 180 -31.34 5.69 -5.85
N LEU A 181 -31.87 5.25 -6.99
CA LEU A 181 -33.29 5.29 -7.35
C LEU A 181 -33.83 3.87 -7.65
N PRO A 182 -34.05 3.04 -6.61
CA PRO A 182 -34.38 1.62 -6.81
C PRO A 182 -35.78 1.38 -7.36
N HIS A 183 -36.74 2.27 -7.09
CA HIS A 183 -38.13 2.01 -7.44
C HIS A 183 -39.00 3.27 -7.33
N SER A 184 -39.06 4.08 -8.38
CA SER A 184 -39.84 5.31 -8.39
C SER A 184 -40.66 5.48 -9.65
N ASP A 185 -41.65 6.37 -9.59
CA ASP A 185 -42.39 6.91 -10.72
C ASP A 185 -41.88 8.34 -11.01
N PRO A 186 -40.68 8.51 -11.59
CA PRO A 186 -40.11 9.83 -11.78
C PRO A 186 -40.93 10.65 -12.76
N THR A 187 -41.05 11.95 -12.48
CA THR A 187 -41.63 12.93 -13.40
C THR A 187 -40.65 14.07 -13.59
N TRP A 188 -40.78 14.85 -14.66
CA TRP A 188 -39.95 16.07 -14.80
C TRP A 188 -40.04 16.97 -13.57
N GLY A 189 -41.24 17.16 -13.02
CA GLY A 189 -41.45 18.00 -11.84
C GLY A 189 -40.70 17.52 -10.59
N THR A 190 -40.46 16.22 -10.46
CA THR A 190 -39.78 15.64 -9.29
C THR A 190 -38.30 15.40 -9.56
N HIS A 191 -37.93 14.86 -10.72
CA HIS A 191 -36.59 14.32 -10.99
C HIS A 191 -35.76 15.11 -12.01
N SER A 192 -36.25 16.24 -12.54
CA SER A 192 -35.50 17.06 -13.52
C SER A 192 -34.11 17.47 -13.05
N ASN A 193 -33.88 17.64 -11.74
CA ASN A 193 -32.54 17.97 -11.24
C ASN A 193 -31.50 16.89 -11.57
N LEU A 194 -31.88 15.62 -11.76
CA LEU A 194 -30.94 14.58 -12.20
C LEU A 194 -30.30 14.92 -13.56
N PHE A 195 -31.04 15.58 -14.47
CA PHE A 195 -30.48 16.04 -15.74
C PHE A 195 -29.36 17.06 -15.54
N TYR A 196 -29.56 18.05 -14.67
CA TYR A 196 -28.61 19.13 -14.42
C TYR A 196 -27.46 18.69 -13.50
N TRP A 197 -27.76 17.98 -12.42
CA TRP A 197 -26.79 17.47 -11.45
C TRP A 197 -25.81 16.48 -12.09
N ASN A 198 -26.27 15.63 -13.02
CA ASN A 198 -25.39 14.72 -13.76
C ASN A 198 -24.53 15.43 -14.83
N ALA A 199 -24.84 16.67 -15.21
CA ALA A 199 -24.10 17.40 -16.25
C ALA A 199 -22.63 17.66 -15.87
N ALA A 200 -21.81 17.96 -16.87
CA ALA A 200 -20.40 18.31 -16.71
C ALA A 200 -20.23 19.48 -15.73
N ILE A 201 -19.14 19.48 -14.95
CA ILE A 201 -18.82 20.64 -14.08
C ILE A 201 -18.65 21.91 -14.92
N ALA A 202 -18.09 21.78 -16.13
CA ALA A 202 -17.93 22.88 -17.08
C ALA A 202 -19.27 23.52 -17.50
N ASP A 203 -20.37 22.77 -17.41
CA ASP A 203 -21.73 23.20 -17.73
C ASP A 203 -22.54 23.59 -16.48
N GLY A 204 -21.90 23.65 -15.31
CA GLY A 204 -22.53 23.97 -14.03
C GLY A 204 -23.23 22.78 -13.35
N GLY A 205 -23.02 21.56 -13.83
CA GLY A 205 -23.44 20.34 -13.14
C GLY A 205 -22.44 19.86 -12.08
N CYS A 206 -22.70 18.69 -11.51
CA CYS A 206 -21.84 18.05 -10.51
C CYS A 206 -21.29 16.70 -10.99
N GLU A 207 -21.63 16.31 -12.22
CA GLU A 207 -21.32 15.02 -12.82
C GLU A 207 -21.67 13.81 -11.95
N GLY A 208 -22.77 13.94 -11.20
CA GLY A 208 -23.26 12.96 -10.25
C GLY A 208 -23.68 11.65 -10.92
N TRP A 209 -23.43 10.53 -10.22
CA TRP A 209 -23.70 9.19 -10.71
C TRP A 209 -25.13 8.75 -10.36
N ILE A 210 -25.80 8.07 -11.27
CA ILE A 210 -27.19 7.63 -11.09
C ILE A 210 -27.22 6.10 -11.18
N TRP A 211 -27.72 5.45 -10.13
CA TRP A 211 -28.14 4.05 -10.21
C TRP A 211 -29.66 4.02 -10.14
N SER A 212 -30.29 3.36 -11.11
CA SER A 212 -31.75 3.23 -11.19
C SER A 212 -32.15 1.80 -11.51
N ALA A 213 -33.30 1.39 -11.02
CA ALA A 213 -33.79 0.03 -11.21
C ALA A 213 -35.32 -0.06 -11.30
N CYS A 214 -35.82 -1.27 -11.59
CA CYS A 214 -37.24 -1.56 -11.83
C CYS A 214 -37.84 -0.61 -12.90
N HIS A 215 -39.16 -0.39 -12.87
CA HIS A 215 -39.88 0.45 -13.84
C HIS A 215 -39.45 1.92 -13.83
N GLY A 216 -38.77 2.36 -12.77
CA GLY A 216 -38.26 3.73 -12.69
C GLY A 216 -37.29 4.05 -13.82
N VAL A 217 -36.60 3.04 -14.39
CA VAL A 217 -35.70 3.22 -15.53
C VAL A 217 -36.46 3.65 -16.78
N SER A 218 -37.48 2.88 -17.21
CA SER A 218 -38.18 3.23 -18.45
C SER A 218 -39.01 4.49 -18.33
N VAL A 219 -39.58 4.75 -17.14
CA VAL A 219 -40.22 6.04 -16.86
C VAL A 219 -39.19 7.17 -16.95
N LEU A 220 -38.01 7.03 -16.34
CA LEU A 220 -36.94 8.05 -16.36
C LEU A 220 -36.47 8.34 -17.79
N GLU A 221 -36.17 7.31 -18.58
CA GLU A 221 -35.68 7.45 -19.96
C GLU A 221 -36.71 8.10 -20.89
N ALA A 222 -38.01 7.97 -20.60
CA ALA A 222 -39.10 8.54 -21.40
C ALA A 222 -39.44 10.00 -21.06
N ILE A 223 -38.88 10.57 -19.97
CA ILE A 223 -39.22 11.94 -19.55
C ILE A 223 -38.73 12.98 -20.56
N VAL A 224 -39.66 13.84 -20.98
CA VAL A 224 -39.38 15.07 -21.75
C VAL A 224 -39.76 16.30 -20.94
N GLY A 225 -38.80 17.20 -20.78
CA GLY A 225 -38.98 18.47 -20.09
C GLY A 225 -39.80 19.49 -20.90
N PRO A 226 -40.32 20.53 -20.25
CA PRO A 226 -41.11 21.58 -20.91
C PRO A 226 -40.30 22.38 -21.94
N GLY A 227 -38.96 22.39 -21.83
CA GLY A 227 -38.05 22.99 -22.80
C GLY A 227 -37.61 22.04 -23.91
N GLY A 228 -38.07 20.77 -23.89
CA GLY A 228 -37.66 19.72 -24.83
C GLY A 228 -36.41 18.96 -24.41
N GLU A 229 -35.92 19.16 -23.19
CA GLU A 229 -34.88 18.33 -22.57
C GLU A 229 -35.36 16.88 -22.49
N LYS A 230 -34.45 15.92 -22.67
CA LYS A 230 -34.78 14.49 -22.63
C LYS A 230 -33.89 13.79 -21.63
N MET A 231 -34.47 12.93 -20.80
CA MET A 231 -33.76 12.19 -19.76
C MET A 231 -33.33 10.78 -20.21
N ASN A 232 -33.34 10.50 -21.52
CA ASN A 232 -32.81 9.27 -22.10
C ASN A 232 -31.28 9.22 -22.04
N PHE A 233 -30.77 8.97 -20.83
CA PHE A 233 -29.36 8.93 -20.46
C PHE A 233 -28.60 7.86 -21.24
N LEU A 234 -29.10 6.63 -21.30
CA LEU A 234 -28.35 5.51 -21.90
C LEU A 234 -28.90 5.06 -23.27
N SER A 235 -30.18 5.31 -23.55
CA SER A 235 -30.81 4.98 -24.83
C SER A 235 -30.82 6.18 -25.81
N ASN A 236 -30.93 5.90 -27.11
CA ASN A 236 -31.21 6.93 -28.10
C ASN A 236 -32.68 7.35 -28.05
N ASP A 237 -32.99 8.50 -28.66
CA ASP A 237 -34.36 8.99 -28.78
C ASP A 237 -35.26 7.93 -29.47
N PRO A 238 -36.49 7.67 -28.99
CA PRO A 238 -37.23 8.38 -27.93
C PRO A 238 -37.10 7.85 -26.49
N GLY A 239 -36.15 6.96 -26.20
CA GLY A 239 -36.01 6.35 -24.87
C GLY A 239 -36.14 4.83 -24.94
N THR A 240 -36.63 4.24 -23.86
CA THR A 240 -36.97 2.81 -23.76
C THR A 240 -38.48 2.59 -23.93
N VAL A 241 -38.85 1.36 -24.29
CA VAL A 241 -40.24 0.90 -24.36
C VAL A 241 -40.81 0.96 -22.94
N ASP A 242 -42.07 1.36 -22.80
CA ASP A 242 -42.71 1.39 -21.48
C ASP A 242 -42.77 -0.01 -20.88
N PHE A 243 -42.52 -0.11 -19.57
CA PHE A 243 -42.44 -1.37 -18.84
C PHE A 243 -43.70 -2.25 -18.95
N GLY A 244 -44.87 -1.65 -19.22
CA GLY A 244 -46.13 -2.36 -19.41
C GLY A 244 -46.38 -2.86 -20.84
N ASP A 245 -45.55 -2.45 -21.79
CA ASP A 245 -45.77 -2.63 -23.23
C ASP A 245 -44.79 -3.65 -23.87
N HIS A 246 -44.04 -4.41 -23.08
CA HIS A 246 -43.17 -5.49 -23.56
C HIS A 246 -43.15 -6.71 -22.63
N ASP A 247 -42.69 -7.85 -23.14
CA ASP A 247 -42.53 -9.09 -22.41
C ASP A 247 -41.37 -9.00 -21.39
N GLY A 248 -41.38 -9.90 -20.39
CA GLY A 248 -40.26 -10.08 -19.48
C GLY A 248 -39.10 -10.85 -20.12
N GLY A 249 -37.95 -10.84 -19.46
CA GLY A 249 -36.78 -11.59 -19.91
C GLY A 249 -36.98 -13.10 -19.87
N THR A 250 -36.30 -13.81 -20.77
CA THR A 250 -36.24 -15.26 -20.82
C THR A 250 -34.83 -15.74 -20.47
N MET A 251 -34.70 -16.45 -19.36
CA MET A 251 -33.43 -17.09 -18.97
C MET A 251 -33.05 -18.24 -19.94
N PRO A 252 -31.76 -18.52 -20.17
CA PRO A 252 -30.60 -17.92 -19.50
C PRO A 252 -30.14 -16.60 -20.13
N TYR A 253 -29.62 -15.69 -19.31
CA TYR A 253 -29.06 -14.43 -19.79
C TYR A 253 -27.63 -14.59 -20.30
N SER A 254 -27.23 -13.67 -21.19
CA SER A 254 -25.86 -13.54 -21.69
C SER A 254 -25.12 -12.43 -20.95
N TYR A 255 -23.81 -12.65 -20.77
CA TYR A 255 -22.92 -11.78 -20.00
C TYR A 255 -21.81 -11.25 -20.90
N ASP A 256 -21.62 -9.94 -20.92
CA ASP A 256 -20.55 -9.28 -21.66
C ASP A 256 -19.73 -8.39 -20.73
N HIS A 257 -18.63 -7.85 -21.26
CA HIS A 257 -17.73 -6.93 -20.59
C HIS A 257 -17.13 -7.48 -19.27
N PRO A 258 -16.58 -8.71 -19.25
CA PRO A 258 -16.10 -9.37 -18.01
C PRO A 258 -14.92 -8.67 -17.33
N THR A 259 -14.26 -7.76 -18.02
CA THR A 259 -13.16 -6.93 -17.52
C THR A 259 -13.66 -5.61 -16.94
N GLU A 260 -14.94 -5.28 -17.13
CA GLU A 260 -15.50 -4.07 -16.55
C GLU A 260 -15.69 -4.26 -15.05
N PRO A 261 -15.30 -3.26 -14.26
CA PRO A 261 -15.34 -3.34 -12.80
C PRO A 261 -16.76 -3.51 -12.22
N PHE A 262 -17.79 -3.06 -12.94
CA PHE A 262 -19.19 -3.30 -12.55
C PHE A 262 -19.60 -4.77 -12.68
N MET A 263 -18.96 -5.50 -13.60
CA MET A 263 -19.21 -6.91 -13.90
C MET A 263 -18.39 -7.86 -13.03
N GLN A 264 -17.80 -7.37 -11.93
CA GLN A 264 -17.00 -8.16 -11.00
C GLN A 264 -17.90 -8.84 -9.95
N PHE A 265 -18.71 -9.78 -10.41
CA PHE A 265 -19.48 -10.70 -9.59
C PHE A 265 -19.29 -12.13 -10.12
N MET A 266 -19.56 -13.10 -9.26
CA MET A 266 -19.45 -14.52 -9.60
C MET A 266 -20.83 -15.09 -9.93
N ASP A 267 -20.86 -16.15 -10.74
CA ASP A 267 -22.09 -16.90 -11.08
C ASP A 267 -23.07 -16.07 -11.93
N ILE A 268 -24.36 -16.40 -11.91
CA ILE A 268 -25.41 -15.76 -12.71
C ILE A 268 -26.27 -14.78 -11.90
N LEU A 269 -26.96 -13.88 -12.60
CA LEU A 269 -27.96 -12.93 -12.11
C LEU A 269 -29.39 -13.35 -12.43
N ASP A 270 -29.53 -14.52 -13.05
CA ASP A 270 -30.73 -14.97 -13.74
C ASP A 270 -31.99 -14.87 -12.85
N GLY A 271 -32.04 -15.52 -11.69
CA GLY A 271 -33.21 -15.44 -10.79
C GLY A 271 -33.26 -14.21 -9.87
N ALA A 272 -32.18 -13.44 -9.72
CA ALA A 272 -32.18 -12.20 -8.93
C ALA A 272 -32.88 -11.04 -9.62
N THR A 273 -32.91 -11.06 -10.95
CA THR A 273 -33.51 -10.01 -11.76
C THR A 273 -34.92 -10.38 -12.25
N GLU A 274 -35.50 -11.46 -11.73
CA GLU A 274 -36.86 -11.89 -12.03
C GLU A 274 -37.88 -11.26 -11.09
N ASN A 275 -39.13 -11.26 -11.55
CA ASN A 275 -40.28 -10.61 -10.90
C ASN A 275 -40.19 -9.08 -10.88
N GLY A 276 -41.35 -8.41 -10.86
CA GLY A 276 -41.41 -6.95 -10.86
C GLY A 276 -42.25 -6.30 -11.93
N SER A 277 -42.39 -4.98 -11.79
CA SER A 277 -43.01 -4.12 -12.83
C SER A 277 -42.14 -4.03 -14.08
N GLU A 278 -40.82 -3.99 -13.94
CA GLU A 278 -39.90 -4.03 -15.08
C GLU A 278 -38.68 -4.87 -14.74
N GLN A 279 -38.41 -5.84 -15.60
CA GLN A 279 -37.34 -6.80 -15.40
C GLN A 279 -36.26 -6.67 -16.45
N ILE A 280 -36.56 -6.12 -17.62
CA ILE A 280 -35.68 -6.00 -18.76
C ILE A 280 -35.94 -4.67 -19.45
N TYR A 281 -34.89 -4.05 -20.00
CA TYR A 281 -34.97 -2.73 -20.61
C TYR A 281 -34.76 -2.83 -22.12
N LEU A 282 -35.71 -2.28 -22.87
CA LEU A 282 -35.72 -2.30 -24.32
C LEU A 282 -35.57 -0.88 -24.89
N PRO A 283 -34.45 -0.51 -25.53
CA PRO A 283 -34.38 0.80 -26.19
C PRO A 283 -35.31 0.81 -27.40
N ILE A 284 -36.18 1.82 -27.55
CA ILE A 284 -37.14 1.86 -28.68
C ILE A 284 -36.40 1.84 -30.02
N THR A 285 -35.29 2.57 -30.10
CA THR A 285 -34.38 2.51 -31.25
C THR A 285 -33.18 1.65 -30.90
N THR A 286 -32.12 2.23 -30.35
CA THR A 286 -30.90 1.52 -29.97
C THR A 286 -30.32 2.13 -28.70
N TRP A 287 -29.50 1.36 -27.99
CA TRP A 287 -28.60 1.93 -26.98
C TRP A 287 -27.61 2.90 -27.63
N ARG A 288 -27.15 3.90 -26.87
CA ARG A 288 -26.08 4.78 -27.34
C ARG A 288 -24.81 3.96 -27.58
N PRO A 289 -23.95 4.31 -28.56
CA PRO A 289 -22.74 3.54 -28.85
C PRO A 289 -21.76 3.37 -27.67
N SER A 290 -21.81 4.27 -26.69
CA SER A 290 -21.00 4.25 -25.48
C SER A 290 -21.67 3.52 -24.31
N THR A 291 -22.94 3.18 -24.43
CA THR A 291 -23.66 2.36 -23.44
C THR A 291 -23.18 0.93 -23.58
N LYS A 292 -22.70 0.37 -22.48
CA LYS A 292 -22.29 -1.02 -22.35
C LYS A 292 -23.44 -1.84 -21.80
N ILE A 293 -23.67 -3.00 -22.39
CA ILE A 293 -24.73 -3.92 -21.98
C ILE A 293 -24.06 -5.12 -21.35
N GLY A 294 -23.97 -5.12 -20.03
CA GLY A 294 -23.24 -6.15 -19.28
C GLY A 294 -24.00 -7.46 -19.17
N VAL A 295 -25.33 -7.39 -19.08
CA VAL A 295 -26.21 -8.56 -18.99
C VAL A 295 -27.42 -8.32 -19.88
N TYR A 296 -27.80 -9.29 -20.70
CA TYR A 296 -28.91 -9.17 -21.64
C TYR A 296 -29.57 -10.51 -21.95
N ASP A 297 -30.82 -10.44 -22.41
CA ASP A 297 -31.52 -11.58 -23.01
C ASP A 297 -31.18 -11.62 -24.52
N PRO A 298 -30.46 -12.66 -24.99
CA PRO A 298 -30.08 -12.79 -26.40
C PRO A 298 -31.26 -13.15 -27.32
N ASP A 299 -32.33 -13.74 -26.77
CA ASP A 299 -33.42 -14.37 -27.52
C ASP A 299 -34.79 -13.71 -27.21
N HIS A 300 -34.78 -12.48 -26.71
CA HIS A 300 -35.98 -11.77 -26.26
C HIS A 300 -37.03 -11.66 -27.39
N PRO A 301 -38.30 -12.05 -27.15
CA PRO A 301 -39.33 -12.14 -28.20
C PRO A 301 -39.65 -10.79 -28.86
N ASP A 302 -39.48 -9.69 -28.12
CA ASP A 302 -39.73 -8.34 -28.62
C ASP A 302 -38.55 -7.69 -29.37
N VAL A 303 -37.45 -8.43 -29.58
CA VAL A 303 -36.30 -7.97 -30.38
C VAL A 303 -36.30 -8.75 -31.71
N PRO A 304 -36.45 -8.09 -32.89
CA PRO A 304 -36.33 -6.64 -33.11
C PRO A 304 -37.68 -5.88 -33.20
N SER A 305 -38.82 -6.49 -32.83
CA SER A 305 -40.15 -5.94 -33.13
C SER A 305 -40.47 -4.65 -32.40
N LEU A 306 -40.13 -4.53 -31.11
CA LEU A 306 -40.31 -3.34 -30.29
C LEU A 306 -38.99 -2.59 -30.03
N SER A 307 -37.85 -3.26 -30.18
CA SER A 307 -36.52 -2.69 -29.93
C SER A 307 -35.53 -3.08 -31.02
N GLN A 308 -34.68 -2.17 -31.46
CA GLN A 308 -33.57 -2.50 -32.40
C GLN A 308 -32.24 -2.76 -31.67
N GLY A 309 -32.23 -2.69 -30.33
CA GLY A 309 -31.07 -2.98 -29.49
C GLY A 309 -31.26 -4.25 -28.67
N PRO A 310 -30.18 -4.78 -28.06
CA PRO A 310 -30.27 -5.92 -27.15
C PRO A 310 -31.13 -5.59 -25.92
N ALA A 311 -31.87 -6.58 -25.44
CA ALA A 311 -32.75 -6.48 -24.28
C ALA A 311 -31.93 -6.56 -22.98
N ALA A 312 -31.74 -5.43 -22.30
CA ALA A 312 -30.74 -5.31 -21.24
C ALA A 312 -31.30 -5.60 -19.85
N LYS A 313 -30.55 -6.39 -19.07
CA LYS A 313 -30.71 -6.49 -17.62
C LYS A 313 -29.79 -5.53 -16.88
N VAL A 314 -28.55 -5.39 -17.35
CA VAL A 314 -27.59 -4.45 -16.78
C VAL A 314 -27.03 -3.61 -17.91
N ALA A 315 -27.33 -2.31 -17.90
CA ALA A 315 -26.83 -1.34 -18.85
C ALA A 315 -26.12 -0.21 -18.10
N PHE A 316 -24.96 0.22 -18.58
CA PHE A 316 -24.23 1.30 -17.92
C PHE A 316 -23.40 2.11 -18.90
N GLY A 317 -23.13 3.36 -18.55
CA GLY A 317 -22.28 4.25 -19.33
C GLY A 317 -22.37 5.68 -18.83
N HIS A 318 -21.58 6.56 -19.44
CA HIS A 318 -21.75 7.98 -19.19
C HIS A 318 -23.08 8.47 -19.78
N ALA A 319 -23.78 9.31 -19.01
CA ALA A 319 -25.02 9.93 -19.45
C ALA A 319 -24.87 10.61 -20.82
N PHE A 320 -25.82 10.33 -21.71
CA PHE A 320 -25.88 10.81 -23.09
C PHE A 320 -24.67 10.41 -23.96
N GLY A 321 -23.81 9.53 -23.45
CA GLY A 321 -22.55 9.16 -24.05
C GLY A 321 -21.43 10.19 -23.93
N ASP A 322 -21.60 11.20 -23.07
CA ASP A 322 -20.60 12.24 -22.83
C ASP A 322 -19.72 11.88 -21.64
N VAL A 323 -18.43 11.60 -21.90
CA VAL A 323 -17.44 11.23 -20.88
C VAL A 323 -17.24 12.27 -19.78
N ASN A 324 -17.66 13.51 -20.00
CA ASN A 324 -17.59 14.57 -18.99
C ASN A 324 -18.82 14.58 -18.07
N ARG A 325 -19.84 13.77 -18.31
CA ARG A 325 -21.02 13.64 -17.42
C ARG A 325 -20.85 12.49 -16.44
N GLY A 326 -21.70 12.42 -15.42
CA GLY A 326 -21.72 11.28 -14.50
C GLY A 326 -22.10 9.96 -15.18
N GLN A 327 -21.72 8.83 -14.57
CA GLN A 327 -22.16 7.51 -15.04
C GLN A 327 -23.60 7.24 -14.61
N VAL A 328 -24.30 6.46 -15.43
CA VAL A 328 -25.63 5.95 -15.18
C VAL A 328 -25.56 4.43 -15.26
N MET A 329 -26.23 3.75 -14.33
CA MET A 329 -26.41 2.30 -14.35
C MET A 329 -27.88 1.97 -14.18
N PHE A 330 -28.36 1.09 -15.06
CA PHE A 330 -29.65 0.45 -14.97
C PHE A 330 -29.45 -1.01 -14.61
N GLU A 331 -30.19 -1.46 -13.61
CA GLU A 331 -30.19 -2.84 -13.14
C GLU A 331 -31.63 -3.35 -13.10
N GLY A 332 -31.92 -4.43 -13.83
CA GLY A 332 -33.26 -4.98 -14.00
C GLY A 332 -33.71 -5.80 -12.80
N GLY A 333 -35.03 -5.93 -12.64
CA GLY A 333 -35.66 -6.76 -11.61
C GLY A 333 -36.32 -5.95 -10.49
N HIS A 334 -37.15 -6.62 -9.71
CA HIS A 334 -37.84 -6.05 -8.54
C HIS A 334 -37.48 -6.75 -7.23
N SER A 335 -36.90 -7.95 -7.33
CA SER A 335 -36.25 -8.67 -6.25
C SER A 335 -34.90 -8.03 -5.86
N HIS A 336 -34.92 -6.72 -5.62
CA HIS A 336 -33.92 -6.06 -4.78
C HIS A 336 -34.18 -6.35 -3.29
N ASP A 337 -34.85 -7.45 -3.01
CA ASP A 337 -35.04 -8.00 -1.69
C ASP A 337 -33.74 -8.64 -1.21
N ASN A 338 -33.58 -8.62 0.12
CA ASN A 338 -32.31 -8.76 0.83
C ASN A 338 -31.80 -10.21 0.89
N GLY A 339 -32.15 -11.03 -0.09
CA GLY A 339 -31.90 -12.46 -0.01
C GLY A 339 -30.42 -12.79 -0.03
N ALA A 340 -30.14 -13.99 0.49
CA ALA A 340 -28.79 -14.51 0.66
C ALA A 340 -28.39 -15.49 -0.44
N GLU A 341 -29.29 -15.75 -1.39
CA GLU A 341 -29.05 -16.64 -2.52
C GLU A 341 -27.95 -16.07 -3.43
N SER A 342 -27.19 -16.94 -4.10
CA SER A 342 -25.99 -16.54 -4.85
C SER A 342 -26.27 -15.50 -5.93
N GLU A 343 -27.41 -15.61 -6.60
CA GLU A 343 -27.82 -14.68 -7.65
C GLU A 343 -28.16 -13.29 -7.06
N LEU A 344 -28.79 -13.23 -5.89
CA LEU A 344 -29.10 -11.97 -5.20
C LEU A 344 -27.83 -11.31 -4.65
N VAL A 345 -26.85 -12.12 -4.25
CA VAL A 345 -25.51 -11.62 -3.93
C VAL A 345 -24.84 -11.04 -5.16
N ALA A 346 -24.96 -11.68 -6.33
CA ALA A 346 -24.42 -11.14 -7.58
C ALA A 346 -25.02 -9.77 -7.93
N ALA A 347 -26.35 -9.59 -7.77
CA ALA A 347 -27.02 -8.30 -8.03
C ALA A 347 -26.52 -7.20 -7.08
N GLN A 348 -26.47 -7.51 -5.78
CA GLN A 348 -25.88 -6.61 -4.77
C GLN A 348 -24.42 -6.25 -5.07
N ARG A 349 -23.64 -7.15 -5.67
CA ARG A 349 -22.26 -6.87 -6.10
C ARG A 349 -22.21 -5.94 -7.29
N VAL A 350 -23.12 -6.04 -8.27
CA VAL A 350 -23.22 -5.06 -9.38
C VAL A 350 -23.43 -3.66 -8.82
N PHE A 351 -24.40 -3.50 -7.91
CA PHE A 351 -24.65 -2.26 -7.18
C PHE A 351 -23.40 -1.75 -6.44
N PHE A 352 -22.77 -2.60 -5.61
CA PHE A 352 -21.60 -2.16 -4.84
C PHE A 352 -20.39 -1.83 -5.71
N ASN A 353 -20.18 -2.57 -6.80
CA ASN A 353 -19.12 -2.26 -7.75
C ASN A 353 -19.33 -0.88 -8.38
N PHE A 354 -20.58 -0.52 -8.73
CA PHE A 354 -20.92 0.83 -9.18
C PHE A 354 -20.63 1.87 -8.11
N CYS A 355 -21.13 1.66 -6.89
CA CYS A 355 -20.94 2.56 -5.76
C CYS A 355 -19.48 2.73 -5.32
N PHE A 356 -18.66 1.68 -5.38
CA PHE A 356 -17.24 1.71 -4.98
C PHE A 356 -16.36 2.37 -6.04
N LEU A 357 -16.81 2.31 -7.30
CA LEU A 357 -16.14 3.02 -8.37
C LEU A 357 -16.56 4.45 -8.54
N ALA A 358 -17.76 4.79 -8.10
CA ALA A 358 -18.24 6.15 -8.20
C ALA A 358 -17.16 7.08 -7.61
N PRO A 359 -16.57 7.94 -8.45
CA PRO A 359 -15.61 8.90 -7.98
C PRO A 359 -16.39 9.85 -7.09
N ALA A 360 -15.85 10.10 -5.91
CA ALA A 360 -16.29 11.19 -5.08
C ALA A 360 -15.67 12.43 -5.72
N LYS A 361 -16.37 12.97 -6.73
CA LYS A 361 -15.85 14.04 -7.57
C LYS A 361 -15.66 15.23 -6.66
N SER A 362 -14.44 15.80 -6.64
CA SER A 362 -13.99 16.86 -5.72
C SER A 362 -13.45 16.39 -4.36
N THR A 363 -13.34 15.08 -4.11
CA THR A 363 -12.66 14.60 -2.89
C THR A 363 -11.26 15.18 -2.81
N PRO A 364 -10.84 15.63 -1.62
CA PRO A 364 -9.47 16.05 -1.41
C PRO A 364 -8.46 15.02 -1.91
N GLU A 365 -7.64 15.41 -2.87
CA GLU A 365 -6.53 14.60 -3.35
C GLU A 365 -5.23 15.22 -2.82
N ILE A 366 -4.41 14.42 -2.14
CA ILE A 366 -3.06 14.82 -1.74
C ILE A 366 -2.18 14.78 -2.99
N THR A 367 -1.86 15.95 -3.54
CA THR A 367 -1.12 16.10 -4.81
C THR A 367 0.38 16.19 -4.62
N SER A 368 0.84 16.55 -3.42
CA SER A 368 2.26 16.49 -3.05
C SER A 368 2.46 16.27 -1.55
N HIS A 369 3.57 15.64 -1.19
CA HIS A 369 4.03 15.47 0.19
C HIS A 369 5.56 15.31 0.21
N ASN A 370 6.17 15.41 1.39
CA ASN A 370 7.61 15.14 1.59
C ASN A 370 7.91 14.02 2.61
N ILE A 371 6.92 13.16 2.87
CA ILE A 371 7.11 11.99 3.74
C ILE A 371 8.24 11.10 3.16
N PRO A 372 9.34 10.86 3.90
CA PRO A 372 10.46 10.06 3.42
C PRO A 372 10.17 8.56 3.46
N LEU A 373 10.98 7.77 2.77
CA LEU A 373 10.90 6.29 2.79
C LEU A 373 11.62 5.67 3.99
N VAL A 374 12.62 6.36 4.54
CA VAL A 374 13.43 5.91 5.68
C VAL A 374 13.60 7.08 6.65
N VAL A 375 13.46 6.81 7.94
CA VAL A 375 13.58 7.80 9.03
C VAL A 375 14.44 7.22 10.13
N GLN A 376 15.30 8.03 10.76
CA GLN A 376 16.08 7.58 11.90
C GLN A 376 15.25 7.62 13.20
N SER A 377 15.55 6.69 14.11
CA SER A 377 14.99 6.64 15.47
C SER A 377 15.11 8.00 16.16
N GLY A 378 13.98 8.56 16.60
CA GLY A 378 13.93 9.88 17.25
C GLY A 378 14.15 11.11 16.35
N GLU A 379 14.29 10.94 15.03
CA GLU A 379 14.47 12.04 14.09
C GLU A 379 13.27 13.01 14.10
N VAL A 380 13.57 14.31 13.99
CA VAL A 380 12.56 15.38 13.90
C VAL A 380 12.46 15.89 12.47
N LEU A 381 11.31 15.69 11.84
CA LEU A 381 11.03 16.02 10.45
C LEU A 381 10.01 17.14 10.32
N ASN A 382 10.28 18.08 9.41
CA ASN A 382 9.29 19.06 8.98
C ASN A 382 8.50 18.48 7.81
N LEU A 383 7.34 17.89 8.10
CA LEU A 383 6.49 17.33 7.06
C LEU A 383 5.64 18.42 6.41
N THR A 384 5.21 18.17 5.18
CA THR A 384 4.26 18.99 4.45
C THR A 384 3.45 18.12 3.51
N ALA A 385 2.20 18.49 3.30
CA ALA A 385 1.34 17.95 2.26
C ALA A 385 0.61 19.09 1.55
N THR A 386 0.22 18.88 0.30
CA THR A 386 -0.71 19.77 -0.39
C THR A 386 -1.85 18.94 -0.92
N ALA A 387 -3.08 19.31 -0.57
CA ALA A 387 -4.28 18.74 -1.15
C ALA A 387 -5.02 19.73 -2.04
N THR A 388 -5.67 19.20 -3.08
CA THR A 388 -6.64 19.90 -3.91
C THR A 388 -8.01 19.31 -3.68
N ALA A 389 -9.03 20.15 -3.54
CA ALA A 389 -10.43 19.76 -3.60
C ALA A 389 -11.12 20.62 -4.65
N ALA A 390 -12.27 20.22 -5.19
CA ALA A 390 -12.97 21.10 -6.13
C ALA A 390 -13.70 22.26 -5.43
N SER A 391 -13.85 22.19 -4.10
CA SER A 391 -14.33 23.32 -3.30
C SER A 391 -13.31 24.46 -3.27
N THR A 392 -13.79 25.70 -3.28
CA THR A 392 -12.98 26.90 -3.07
C THR A 392 -12.70 27.21 -1.59
N ALA A 393 -13.39 26.53 -0.66
CA ALA A 393 -13.23 26.72 0.79
C ALA A 393 -11.93 26.10 1.36
N GLY A 394 -11.18 25.35 0.54
CA GLY A 394 -9.97 24.66 0.95
C GLY A 394 -10.26 23.33 1.65
N VAL A 395 -9.24 22.76 2.29
CA VAL A 395 -9.31 21.48 3.02
C VAL A 395 -8.70 21.60 4.40
N THR A 396 -9.14 20.75 5.33
CA THR A 396 -8.48 20.55 6.62
C THR A 396 -7.58 19.33 6.57
N TYR A 397 -6.44 19.36 7.27
CA TYR A 397 -5.49 18.25 7.32
C TYR A 397 -5.56 17.51 8.65
N GLU A 398 -5.25 16.21 8.63
CA GLU A 398 -5.00 15.42 9.83
C GLU A 398 -3.93 14.37 9.56
N TRP A 399 -2.94 14.28 10.43
CA TRP A 399 -1.80 13.37 10.31
C TRP A 399 -1.88 12.24 11.33
N PHE A 400 -1.47 11.05 10.91
CA PHE A 400 -1.42 9.84 11.72
C PHE A 400 -0.11 9.11 11.46
N ASP A 401 0.37 8.41 12.48
CA ASP A 401 1.37 7.36 12.33
C ASP A 401 0.90 6.09 13.03
N VAL A 402 1.40 4.93 12.60
CA VAL A 402 1.07 3.64 13.21
C VAL A 402 2.23 3.03 13.99
N CYS A 403 3.34 3.77 14.15
CA CYS A 403 4.57 3.27 14.77
C CYS A 403 4.90 3.92 16.13
N GLY A 404 4.02 4.80 16.64
CA GLY A 404 4.17 5.43 17.97
C GLY A 404 4.99 6.73 17.94
N GLY A 405 5.10 7.37 16.78
CA GLY A 405 5.64 8.72 16.64
C GLY A 405 4.72 9.78 17.23
N SER A 406 5.07 11.04 17.02
CA SER A 406 4.24 12.16 17.49
C SER A 406 4.32 13.37 16.57
N PHE A 407 3.23 14.12 16.51
CA PHE A 407 3.14 15.38 15.77
C PHE A 407 2.96 16.53 16.76
N ASN A 408 3.68 17.64 16.55
CA ASN A 408 3.48 18.85 17.38
C ASN A 408 2.05 19.40 17.27
N ASN A 409 1.45 19.29 16.09
CA ASN A 409 0.06 19.54 15.79
C ASN A 409 -0.31 18.73 14.54
N ALA A 410 -1.07 17.66 14.72
CA ALA A 410 -1.47 16.79 13.62
C ALA A 410 -2.49 17.43 12.66
N TYR A 411 -3.04 18.63 12.93
CA TYR A 411 -4.18 19.18 12.20
C TYR A 411 -3.82 20.31 11.22
N ILE A 412 -2.55 20.44 10.87
CA ILE A 412 -2.04 21.49 9.98
C ILE A 412 -1.38 20.90 8.74
N GLN A 413 -1.26 21.72 7.70
CA GLN A 413 -0.65 21.35 6.43
C GLN A 413 0.83 20.92 6.57
N SER A 414 1.57 21.58 7.46
CA SER A 414 3.00 21.35 7.67
C SER A 414 3.32 21.09 9.15
N PRO A 415 3.09 19.85 9.66
CA PRO A 415 3.42 19.52 11.03
C PRO A 415 4.91 19.22 11.21
N ILE A 416 5.37 19.30 12.45
CA ILE A 416 6.65 18.74 12.88
C ILE A 416 6.36 17.34 13.44
N TYR A 417 6.97 16.33 12.83
CA TYR A 417 6.88 14.93 13.24
C TYR A 417 8.16 14.51 13.96
N THR A 418 8.03 13.80 15.08
CA THR A 418 9.12 13.14 15.80
C THR A 418 8.93 11.64 15.69
N ALA A 419 9.89 10.96 15.07
CA ALA A 419 9.87 9.50 14.91
C ALA A 419 9.94 8.78 16.27
N PRO A 420 9.33 7.59 16.39
CA PRO A 420 9.46 6.78 17.60
C PRO A 420 10.91 6.36 17.83
N ILE A 421 11.21 5.96 19.07
CA ILE A 421 12.47 5.31 19.40
C ILE A 421 12.34 3.81 19.13
N VAL A 422 13.20 3.29 18.25
CA VAL A 422 13.26 1.88 17.88
C VAL A 422 14.69 1.33 18.01
N THR A 423 14.80 0.04 18.32
CA THR A 423 16.07 -0.70 18.44
C THR A 423 16.35 -1.62 17.26
N GLU A 424 15.37 -1.81 16.36
CA GLU A 424 15.51 -2.54 15.11
C GLU A 424 14.71 -1.86 14.00
N ALA A 425 15.01 -2.19 12.74
CA ALA A 425 14.31 -1.63 11.59
C ALA A 425 12.81 -1.98 11.66
N THR A 426 11.98 -0.96 11.87
CA THR A 426 10.55 -1.11 12.17
C THR A 426 9.72 -0.49 11.04
N PRO A 427 8.85 -1.27 10.36
CA PRO A 427 7.90 -0.73 9.40
C PRO A 427 6.93 0.27 10.05
N CYS A 428 6.69 1.38 9.38
CA CYS A 428 5.77 2.43 9.79
C CYS A 428 4.97 2.94 8.59
N GLY A 429 3.70 3.26 8.83
CA GLY A 429 2.88 4.02 7.88
C GLY A 429 2.67 5.43 8.42
N ILE A 430 3.05 6.45 7.67
CA ILE A 430 2.66 7.85 7.95
C ILE A 430 1.55 8.21 6.99
N THR A 431 0.43 8.66 7.55
CA THR A 431 -0.77 9.01 6.79
C THR A 431 -1.09 10.48 6.95
N VAL A 432 -1.41 11.13 5.84
CA VAL A 432 -2.04 12.44 5.82
C VAL A 432 -3.42 12.32 5.22
N ARG A 433 -4.40 12.87 5.93
CA ARG A 433 -5.80 12.93 5.56
C ARG A 433 -6.17 14.37 5.24
N ALA A 434 -6.95 14.57 4.19
CA ALA A 434 -7.56 15.85 3.86
C ALA A 434 -9.09 15.71 3.80
N THR A 435 -9.78 16.66 4.42
CA THR A 435 -11.25 16.73 4.46
C THR A 435 -11.73 18.03 3.84
N ASP A 436 -12.71 17.97 2.93
CA ASP A 436 -13.32 19.18 2.35
C ASP A 436 -14.56 19.66 3.13
N GLU A 437 -15.19 20.73 2.65
CA GLU A 437 -16.41 21.31 3.24
C GLU A 437 -17.64 20.39 3.18
N CYS A 438 -17.65 19.42 2.25
CA CYS A 438 -18.72 18.42 2.16
C CYS A 438 -18.50 17.26 3.15
N GLY A 439 -17.38 17.24 3.87
CA GLY A 439 -16.99 16.13 4.74
C GLY A 439 -16.42 14.93 3.99
N ARG A 440 -16.13 15.08 2.68
CA ARG A 440 -15.43 14.06 1.90
C ARG A 440 -14.00 14.02 2.35
N VAL A 441 -13.47 12.80 2.40
CA VAL A 441 -12.15 12.52 2.92
C VAL A 441 -11.36 11.79 1.86
N GLY A 442 -10.20 12.34 1.52
CA GLY A 442 -9.15 11.58 0.85
C GLY A 442 -7.91 11.55 1.73
N PHE A 443 -7.09 10.53 1.55
CA PHE A 443 -5.84 10.40 2.29
C PHE A 443 -4.73 9.84 1.40
N LEU A 444 -3.51 10.06 1.86
CA LEU A 444 -2.31 9.43 1.35
C LEU A 444 -1.58 8.79 2.53
N SER A 445 -1.23 7.52 2.37
CA SER A 445 -0.48 6.77 3.36
C SER A 445 0.83 6.33 2.72
N GLN A 446 1.95 6.76 3.29
CA GLN A 446 3.30 6.47 2.82
C GLN A 446 3.94 5.39 3.71
N GLU A 447 4.53 4.40 3.06
CA GLU A 447 5.40 3.41 3.69
C GLU A 447 6.72 4.05 4.11
N VAL A 448 7.10 3.85 5.37
CA VAL A 448 8.29 4.39 5.99
C VAL A 448 8.97 3.29 6.80
N THR A 449 10.29 3.14 6.68
CA THR A 449 11.05 2.29 7.61
C THR A 449 11.74 3.18 8.63
N VAL A 450 11.41 2.99 9.92
CA VAL A 450 12.15 3.63 11.01
C VAL A 450 13.34 2.74 11.35
N VAL A 451 14.56 3.24 11.17
CA VAL A 451 15.79 2.52 11.48
C VAL A 451 16.36 2.99 12.81
N PRO A 452 17.06 2.13 13.58
CA PRO A 452 17.80 2.56 14.76
C PRO A 452 18.70 3.76 14.46
N ALA A 453 18.88 4.64 15.44
CA ALA A 453 19.88 5.69 15.30
C ALA A 453 21.26 5.03 15.20
N PRO A 454 22.17 5.53 14.35
CA PRO A 454 23.55 5.05 14.35
C PRO A 454 24.18 5.35 15.72
N GLU A 455 24.76 4.34 16.34
CA GLU A 455 25.53 4.41 17.59
C GLU A 455 27.02 4.25 17.27
N PRO A 456 27.93 4.81 18.10
CA PRO A 456 29.35 4.48 17.96
C PRO A 456 29.59 3.00 18.26
N PRO A 457 30.71 2.44 17.76
CA PRO A 457 31.18 1.14 18.23
C PRO A 457 31.47 1.18 19.73
N VAL A 458 31.57 0.02 20.35
CA VAL A 458 32.06 -0.19 21.71
C VAL A 458 33.42 -0.87 21.61
N ALA A 459 34.47 -0.13 21.93
CA ALA A 459 35.84 -0.60 21.93
C ALA A 459 36.17 -1.29 23.27
N ASN A 460 36.66 -2.52 23.23
CA ASN A 460 37.09 -3.26 24.42
C ASN A 460 38.61 -3.22 24.56
N ALA A 461 39.12 -3.50 25.76
CA ALA A 461 40.57 -3.45 26.00
C ALA A 461 41.25 -4.73 25.53
N ASP A 462 42.38 -4.58 24.86
CA ASP A 462 43.19 -5.67 24.33
C ASP A 462 44.48 -5.85 25.13
N ASN A 463 44.95 -7.09 25.17
CA ASN A 463 46.22 -7.43 25.75
C ASN A 463 46.91 -8.50 24.93
N ASP A 464 48.23 -8.39 24.83
CA ASP A 464 49.08 -9.42 24.24
C ASP A 464 50.47 -9.41 24.88
N THR A 465 51.28 -10.42 24.56
CA THR A 465 52.64 -10.62 25.07
C THR A 465 53.61 -10.86 23.92
N THR A 466 54.81 -10.32 24.01
CA THR A 466 55.88 -10.60 23.04
C THR A 466 57.25 -10.57 23.73
N PRO A 467 58.24 -11.36 23.30
CA PRO A 467 59.61 -11.13 23.70
C PRO A 467 60.11 -9.75 23.24
N PRO A 468 61.18 -9.22 23.86
CA PRO A 468 61.90 -8.10 23.29
C PRO A 468 62.27 -8.37 21.83
N TYR A 469 62.61 -7.34 21.04
CA TYR A 469 63.01 -7.42 19.62
C TYR A 469 62.02 -8.06 18.62
N LEU A 470 60.94 -8.72 19.05
CA LEU A 470 59.94 -9.35 18.19
C LEU A 470 58.67 -8.47 18.07
N PRO A 471 58.31 -8.00 16.86
CA PRO A 471 57.03 -7.34 16.65
C PRO A 471 55.85 -8.30 16.84
N VAL A 472 54.77 -7.80 17.42
CA VAL A 472 53.50 -8.52 17.59
C VAL A 472 52.37 -7.77 16.90
N ASP A 473 51.46 -8.50 16.28
CA ASP A 473 50.24 -7.97 15.67
C ASP A 473 49.03 -8.40 16.50
N VAL A 474 48.27 -7.43 17.01
CA VAL A 474 47.06 -7.67 17.78
C VAL A 474 45.85 -7.33 16.93
N ASP A 475 44.90 -8.27 16.82
CA ASP A 475 43.58 -7.99 16.25
C ASP A 475 42.71 -7.31 17.31
N VAL A 476 42.84 -5.99 17.40
CA VAL A 476 42.11 -5.14 18.35
C VAL A 476 40.61 -5.04 18.03
N LEU A 477 40.14 -5.60 16.91
CA LEU A 477 38.72 -5.60 16.55
C LEU A 477 38.00 -6.90 16.96
N ASP A 478 38.73 -7.94 17.37
CA ASP A 478 38.17 -9.26 17.67
C ASP A 478 37.14 -9.25 18.82
N ASN A 479 37.29 -8.32 19.76
CA ASN A 479 36.39 -8.14 20.89
C ASN A 479 35.54 -6.85 20.80
N ASP A 480 35.72 -6.03 19.78
CA ASP A 480 34.96 -4.80 19.56
C ASP A 480 33.58 -5.12 18.99
N THR A 481 32.58 -4.32 19.35
CA THR A 481 31.20 -4.56 18.92
C THR A 481 30.52 -3.30 18.42
N ASP A 482 29.55 -3.47 17.54
CA ASP A 482 28.70 -2.40 17.06
C ASP A 482 27.26 -2.88 17.04
N ILE A 483 26.36 -2.13 17.68
CA ILE A 483 24.96 -2.54 17.82
C ILE A 483 24.20 -2.45 16.49
N ASN A 484 24.66 -1.60 15.57
CA ASN A 484 24.12 -1.47 14.22
C ASN A 484 24.72 -2.50 13.25
N LEU A 485 25.70 -3.30 13.71
CA LEU A 485 26.47 -4.27 12.93
C LEU A 485 27.23 -3.64 11.77
N ASP A 486 27.62 -2.37 11.93
CA ASP A 486 28.43 -1.67 10.95
C ASP A 486 29.88 -2.20 10.97
N PRO A 487 30.54 -2.35 9.80
CA PRO A 487 31.96 -2.72 9.75
C PRO A 487 32.83 -1.71 10.50
N LEU A 488 33.77 -2.25 11.28
CA LEU A 488 34.68 -1.47 12.11
C LEU A 488 36.04 -1.31 11.45
N THR A 489 36.70 -0.17 11.71
CA THR A 489 38.03 0.12 11.20
C THR A 489 38.83 0.89 12.23
N VAL A 490 40.06 0.44 12.49
CA VAL A 490 41.03 1.20 13.27
C VAL A 490 41.54 2.37 12.43
N THR A 491 41.28 3.59 12.86
CA THR A 491 41.57 4.81 12.07
C THR A 491 42.79 5.58 12.56
N GLY A 492 43.26 5.32 13.78
CA GLY A 492 44.41 6.01 14.33
C GLY A 492 44.67 5.69 15.80
N PHE A 493 45.59 6.45 16.39
CA PHE A 493 45.93 6.39 17.81
C PHE A 493 45.67 7.73 18.48
N VAL A 494 45.40 7.69 19.78
CA VAL A 494 45.41 8.89 20.62
C VAL A 494 46.85 9.19 21.02
N GLY A 495 47.44 10.21 20.41
CA GLY A 495 48.80 10.67 20.71
C GLY A 495 49.86 10.14 19.76
N SER A 496 51.11 10.05 20.24
CA SER A 496 52.25 9.60 19.44
C SER A 496 52.30 8.08 19.41
N PRO A 497 52.35 7.43 18.23
CA PRO A 497 52.50 5.98 18.14
C PRO A 497 53.88 5.48 18.62
N THR A 498 54.89 6.35 18.64
CA THR A 498 56.20 6.03 19.21
C THR A 498 56.22 6.44 20.68
N ILE A 499 56.45 5.46 21.56
CA ILE A 499 56.59 5.64 22.99
C ILE A 499 58.09 5.64 23.33
N PRO A 500 58.66 6.78 23.78
CA PRO A 500 60.10 6.91 23.96
C PRO A 500 60.69 5.88 24.92
N GLY A 501 61.60 5.05 24.42
CA GLY A 501 62.27 4.01 25.20
C GLY A 501 61.50 2.71 25.38
N GLU A 502 60.29 2.59 24.81
CA GLU A 502 59.46 1.38 24.90
C GLU A 502 59.28 0.70 23.54
N GLY A 503 58.89 1.46 22.51
CA GLY A 503 58.63 0.90 21.19
C GLY A 503 57.80 1.80 20.29
N THR A 504 57.29 1.25 19.18
CA THR A 504 56.42 1.96 18.23
C THR A 504 55.21 1.11 17.85
N PHE A 505 54.02 1.70 17.95
CA PHE A 505 52.77 1.16 17.45
C PHE A 505 52.54 1.57 15.98
N SER A 506 51.88 0.73 15.19
CA SER A 506 51.45 1.04 13.82
C SER A 506 50.20 0.26 13.48
N ILE A 507 49.38 0.77 12.56
CA ILE A 507 48.19 0.06 12.07
C ILE A 507 48.56 -0.62 10.75
N ASN A 508 48.37 -1.93 10.68
CA ASN A 508 48.61 -2.72 9.48
C ASN A 508 47.47 -2.52 8.45
N PRO A 509 47.70 -2.82 7.17
CA PRO A 509 46.66 -2.68 6.14
C PRO A 509 45.41 -3.54 6.34
N ASP A 510 45.51 -4.61 7.13
CA ASP A 510 44.40 -5.49 7.49
C ASP A 510 43.60 -5.02 8.71
N GLY A 511 44.05 -3.96 9.39
CA GLY A 511 43.38 -3.38 10.57
C GLY A 511 44.00 -3.79 11.90
N THR A 512 44.91 -4.76 11.94
CA THR A 512 45.61 -5.15 13.17
C THR A 512 46.56 -4.05 13.65
N VAL A 513 46.78 -3.97 14.95
CA VAL A 513 47.75 -3.05 15.55
C VAL A 513 49.06 -3.79 15.78
N ARG A 514 50.12 -3.36 15.10
CA ARG A 514 51.48 -3.84 15.31
C ARG A 514 52.19 -3.04 16.40
N PHE A 515 52.78 -3.71 17.37
CA PHE A 515 53.76 -3.12 18.29
C PHE A 515 55.16 -3.66 17.98
N THR A 516 56.13 -2.77 17.81
CA THR A 516 57.55 -3.11 17.68
C THR A 516 58.30 -2.61 18.91
N PRO A 517 58.69 -3.50 19.85
CA PRO A 517 59.43 -3.09 21.05
C PRO A 517 60.81 -2.54 20.69
N ASP A 518 61.30 -1.59 21.50
CA ASP A 518 62.73 -1.27 21.51
C ASP A 518 63.49 -2.55 21.94
N PRO A 519 64.62 -2.91 21.28
CA PRO A 519 65.35 -4.14 21.59
C PRO A 519 65.76 -4.31 23.06
N THR A 520 65.80 -3.22 23.83
CA THR A 520 66.17 -3.23 25.25
C THR A 520 65.01 -3.06 26.22
N PHE A 521 63.79 -2.90 25.71
CA PHE A 521 62.61 -2.67 26.54
C PHE A 521 62.07 -3.97 27.13
N THR A 522 61.76 -3.93 28.42
CA THR A 522 60.99 -4.94 29.15
C THR A 522 59.95 -4.22 30.00
N GLY A 523 58.76 -4.80 30.15
CA GLY A 523 57.63 -4.18 30.82
C GLY A 523 56.41 -4.01 29.91
N THR A 524 55.37 -3.33 30.40
CA THR A 524 54.13 -3.12 29.65
C THR A 524 54.17 -1.79 28.91
N SER A 525 53.92 -1.81 27.60
CA SER A 525 53.64 -0.61 26.81
C SER A 525 52.17 -0.61 26.39
N SER A 526 51.53 0.55 26.33
CA SER A 526 50.11 0.67 25.99
C SER A 526 49.82 1.91 25.15
N ILE A 527 48.84 1.81 24.25
CA ILE A 527 48.32 2.95 23.50
C ILE A 527 46.80 2.83 23.33
N ASP A 528 46.13 3.98 23.30
CA ASP A 528 44.71 4.02 22.94
C ASP A 528 44.58 4.09 21.41
N TYR A 529 43.85 3.15 20.83
CA TYR A 529 43.49 3.14 19.42
C TYR A 529 42.08 3.72 19.23
N ILE A 530 41.82 4.26 18.03
CA ILE A 530 40.53 4.84 17.65
C ILE A 530 39.88 3.89 16.64
N VAL A 531 38.76 3.30 17.03
CA VAL A 531 37.91 2.49 16.14
C VAL A 531 36.73 3.33 15.69
N CYS A 532 36.43 3.31 14.40
CA CYS A 532 35.26 3.98 13.85
C CYS A 532 34.41 3.00 13.03
N ASP A 533 33.11 3.25 13.04
CA ASP A 533 32.15 2.62 12.13
C ASP A 533 32.16 3.29 10.75
N THR A 534 31.29 2.80 9.85
CA THR A 534 31.11 3.39 8.52
C THR A 534 30.40 4.75 8.53
N THR A 535 29.81 5.15 9.66
CA THR A 535 29.13 6.45 9.85
C THR A 535 30.04 7.53 10.46
N SER A 536 31.34 7.22 10.61
CA SER A 536 32.35 8.09 11.24
C SER A 536 32.09 8.39 12.71
N ARG A 537 31.33 7.54 13.39
CA ARG A 537 31.25 7.51 14.85
C ARG A 537 32.35 6.62 15.37
N CYS A 538 32.99 7.05 16.44
CA CYS A 538 34.19 6.39 16.92
C CYS A 538 34.15 6.21 18.43
N ASP A 539 34.87 5.20 18.88
CA ASP A 539 35.19 4.95 20.28
C ASP A 539 36.70 4.69 20.42
N THR A 540 37.18 4.63 21.65
CA THR A 540 38.60 4.41 21.97
C THR A 540 38.79 3.19 22.84
N GLY A 541 39.56 2.22 22.34
CA GLY A 541 40.02 1.06 23.11
C GLY A 541 41.50 1.21 23.47
N THR A 542 41.96 0.44 24.45
CA THR A 542 43.37 0.43 24.87
C THR A 542 43.97 -0.93 24.57
N VAL A 543 45.06 -0.96 23.80
CA VAL A 543 45.87 -2.17 23.63
C VAL A 543 47.10 -2.09 24.53
N SER A 544 47.36 -3.15 25.29
CA SER A 544 48.48 -3.26 26.24
C SER A 544 49.36 -4.47 25.93
N ILE A 545 50.63 -4.24 25.62
CA ILE A 545 51.59 -5.30 25.28
C ILE A 545 52.58 -5.47 26.42
N LEU A 546 52.63 -6.67 26.99
CA LEU A 546 53.68 -7.05 27.94
C LEU A 546 54.90 -7.58 27.17
N VAL A 547 56.02 -6.86 27.30
CA VAL A 547 57.31 -7.26 26.75
C VAL A 547 58.13 -7.95 27.81
N ALA A 548 58.30 -9.26 27.68
CA ALA A 548 59.03 -10.11 28.61
C ALA A 548 59.68 -11.27 27.85
N TYR A 549 60.88 -11.67 28.28
CA TYR A 549 61.49 -12.89 27.76
C TYR A 549 60.61 -14.11 28.10
N PRO A 550 60.60 -15.14 27.24
CA PRO A 550 59.90 -16.38 27.56
C PRO A 550 60.53 -17.06 28.77
N ASP A 551 59.82 -18.08 29.26
CA ASP A 551 60.27 -19.04 30.27
C ASP A 551 59.96 -20.39 29.63
N SER A 552 60.89 -20.83 28.78
CA SER A 552 60.67 -21.93 27.82
C SER A 552 60.52 -23.28 28.52
N ASP A 553 61.22 -23.49 29.63
CA ASP A 553 61.13 -24.73 30.42
C ASP A 553 60.12 -24.66 31.58
N GLY A 554 59.64 -23.46 31.94
CA GLY A 554 58.63 -23.21 32.96
C GLY A 554 59.16 -23.29 34.40
N ASP A 555 60.46 -23.15 34.63
CA ASP A 555 61.07 -23.22 35.97
C ASP A 555 60.92 -21.93 36.78
N GLY A 556 60.46 -20.85 36.14
CA GLY A 556 60.25 -19.52 36.71
C GLY A 556 61.43 -18.57 36.55
N ILE A 557 62.44 -18.94 35.77
CA ILE A 557 63.56 -18.12 35.30
C ILE A 557 63.31 -17.83 33.82
N THR A 558 63.54 -16.58 33.39
CA THR A 558 63.34 -16.22 31.98
C THR A 558 64.56 -16.53 31.15
N ASP A 559 64.37 -16.86 29.87
CA ASP A 559 65.42 -17.33 28.94
C ASP A 559 66.60 -16.35 28.78
N ASP A 560 66.47 -15.07 29.14
CA ASP A 560 67.58 -14.12 29.12
C ASP A 560 68.59 -14.29 30.27
N VAL A 561 68.20 -15.03 31.29
CA VAL A 561 68.99 -15.31 32.50
C VAL A 561 69.09 -16.80 32.82
N ASP A 562 68.23 -17.63 32.26
CA ASP A 562 68.40 -19.07 32.26
C ASP A 562 69.61 -19.46 31.40
N VAL A 563 70.35 -20.48 31.84
CA VAL A 563 71.57 -20.96 31.20
C VAL A 563 71.40 -22.38 30.65
N ASP A 564 70.19 -22.93 30.75
CA ASP A 564 69.72 -24.26 30.33
C ASP A 564 68.22 -24.12 29.99
N ASP A 565 67.89 -23.20 29.08
CA ASP A 565 66.52 -22.73 28.79
C ASP A 565 65.59 -23.78 28.16
N ASP A 566 66.15 -24.94 27.75
CA ASP A 566 65.43 -26.12 27.28
C ASP A 566 65.41 -27.29 28.29
N ASN A 567 66.12 -27.14 29.42
CA ASN A 567 66.27 -28.13 30.49
C ASN A 567 66.74 -29.51 29.98
N ASP A 568 67.59 -29.53 28.95
CA ASP A 568 68.20 -30.75 28.41
C ASP A 568 69.41 -31.23 29.27
N GLY A 569 69.88 -30.36 30.17
CA GLY A 569 70.99 -30.60 31.09
C GLY A 569 72.36 -30.22 30.54
N ILE A 570 72.41 -29.47 29.43
CA ILE A 570 73.60 -28.88 28.82
C ILE A 570 73.48 -27.36 28.92
N LEU A 571 74.44 -26.73 29.61
CA LEU A 571 74.44 -25.27 29.69
C LEU A 571 74.70 -24.64 28.32
N ASP A 572 74.03 -23.53 27.99
CA ASP A 572 74.24 -22.75 26.75
C ASP A 572 75.71 -22.42 26.50
N THR A 573 76.46 -22.25 27.60
CA THR A 573 77.90 -21.92 27.58
C THR A 573 78.82 -23.06 27.14
N ASP A 574 78.34 -24.31 27.10
CA ASP A 574 79.12 -25.50 26.72
C ASP A 574 79.05 -25.83 25.21
N TYR A 575 78.32 -25.05 24.40
CA TYR A 575 78.22 -25.22 22.94
C TYR A 575 79.49 -24.75 22.19
N TYR A 576 80.32 -25.70 21.73
CA TYR A 576 81.59 -25.44 21.05
C TYR A 576 81.41 -25.13 19.54
N GLY A 577 81.04 -23.90 19.22
CA GLY A 577 81.03 -23.44 17.82
C GLY A 577 80.31 -22.11 17.64
N GLY A 578 80.96 -21.00 18.00
CA GLY A 578 80.39 -19.66 17.91
C GLY A 578 79.82 -19.32 16.54
N THR A 579 78.50 -19.46 16.42
CA THR A 579 77.49 -18.46 16.06
C THR A 579 76.13 -19.11 16.23
N ASP A 580 75.27 -18.45 17.03
CA ASP A 580 73.79 -18.52 17.07
C ASP A 580 73.15 -19.16 18.32
N PRO A 581 72.60 -18.36 19.27
CA PRO A 581 71.70 -18.81 20.34
C PRO A 581 70.22 -18.81 19.93
N SER A 582 69.90 -19.06 18.65
CA SER A 582 68.51 -19.17 18.15
C SER A 582 68.34 -20.11 16.95
N ALA A 583 69.28 -21.03 16.72
CA ALA A 583 69.24 -21.94 15.58
C ALA A 583 69.51 -23.40 15.99
N ASP A 584 68.57 -23.99 16.72
CA ASP A 584 68.23 -25.38 16.47
C ASP A 584 66.98 -25.46 15.56
N ASP A 585 66.81 -26.62 14.95
CA ASP A 585 65.98 -26.85 13.79
C ASP A 585 64.82 -27.83 14.08
N ASP A 586 64.20 -27.76 15.27
CA ASP A 586 63.13 -28.70 15.64
C ASP A 586 61.73 -28.15 15.99
N ASN A 587 61.35 -26.97 15.51
CA ASN A 587 59.98 -26.64 15.08
C ASN A 587 58.81 -27.11 16.00
N ASP A 588 58.73 -26.61 17.23
CA ASP A 588 57.50 -26.54 18.04
C ASP A 588 56.77 -25.18 17.95
#